data_AF-A0A968MGX0-F1
#
_entry.id   AF-A0A968MGX0-F1
#
_cell.length_a   1.000
_cell.length_b   1.000
_cell.length_c   1.000
_cell.angle_alpha   90.00
_cell.angle_beta   90.00
_cell.angle_gamma   90.00
#
_symmetry.space_group_name_H-M   'P 1'
#
loop_
_entity.id
_entity.type
_entity.pdbx_description
1 polymer ?
#
loop_
_entity_poly.entity_id
_entity_poly.type
_entity_poly.pdbx_seq_one_letter_code
_entity_poly.pdbx_strand_id
1 'polypeptide(L)'
;MAYFAGGSPSSFKPWLALPIEDYFKYDIFLTLPGYYLSWIGAACSVYLLSRMLNGRGEFDHVLAIIGFGVGIATWSSLLHDLTDAFLSFIGVIDMKEYERLLNEPTFWRGLLWSLYTLYFFWFITLFTIGIKTAQGFRLFKSILLAFSD
;
A
#
# COMPACT_ATOMS: atom_id res chain seq x y z
N MET A 1 6.32 0.35 14.97
CA MET A 1 6.05 1.59 15.74
C MET A 1 4.81 1.48 16.64
N ALA A 2 3.80 0.70 16.29
CA ALA A 2 2.62 0.47 17.14
C ALA A 2 2.91 -0.20 18.51
N TYR A 3 4.03 -0.94 18.65
CA TYR A 3 4.46 -1.56 19.91
C TYR A 3 4.73 -0.56 21.05
N PHE A 4 5.29 0.63 20.75
CA PHE A 4 5.60 1.64 21.76
C PHE A 4 4.49 2.67 21.96
N ALA A 5 3.54 2.74 21.03
CA ALA A 5 2.54 3.80 20.98
C ALA A 5 1.14 3.35 21.45
N GLY A 6 0.93 2.04 21.68
CA GLY A 6 -0.33 1.50 22.19
C GLY A 6 -1.49 1.62 21.21
N GLY A 7 -1.25 1.36 19.92
CA GLY A 7 -2.28 1.44 18.88
C GLY A 7 -3.52 0.61 19.20
N SER A 8 -4.69 1.16 18.90
CA SER A 8 -5.97 0.51 19.18
C SER A 8 -6.21 -0.67 18.24
N PRO A 9 -6.69 -1.84 18.72
CA PRO A 9 -7.16 -2.90 17.84
C PRO A 9 -8.23 -2.35 16.88
N SER A 10 -8.09 -2.66 15.60
CA SER A 10 -9.08 -2.38 14.57
C SER A 10 -10.45 -2.93 14.97
N SER A 11 -11.53 -2.26 14.57
CA SER A 11 -12.91 -2.75 14.74
C SER A 11 -13.20 -4.05 13.97
N PHE A 12 -12.28 -4.49 13.12
CA PHE A 12 -12.31 -5.81 12.50
C PHE A 12 -11.75 -6.88 13.43
N LYS A 13 -12.55 -7.92 13.69
CA LYS A 13 -12.08 -9.12 14.40
C LYS A 13 -11.14 -9.91 13.48
N PRO A 14 -9.85 -10.04 13.79
CA PRO A 14 -8.92 -10.74 12.92
C PRO A 14 -9.27 -12.23 12.84
N TRP A 15 -9.03 -12.84 11.68
CA TRP A 15 -9.22 -14.28 11.47
C TRP A 15 -8.30 -15.13 12.36
N LEU A 16 -7.08 -14.65 12.61
CA LEU A 16 -6.15 -15.20 13.59
C LEU A 16 -6.13 -14.31 14.83
N ALA A 17 -6.80 -14.72 15.89
CA ALA A 17 -6.83 -14.01 17.16
C ALA A 17 -5.54 -14.27 17.95
N LEU A 18 -4.50 -13.50 17.66
CA LEU A 18 -3.28 -13.49 18.46
C LEU A 18 -3.46 -12.62 19.71
N PRO A 19 -2.86 -13.00 20.86
CA PRO A 19 -2.72 -12.08 21.99
C PRO A 19 -2.05 -10.78 21.54
N ILE A 20 -2.52 -9.64 22.05
CA ILE A 20 -2.03 -8.30 21.65
C ILE A 20 -0.51 -8.18 21.87
N GLU A 21 -0.01 -8.80 22.94
CA GLU A 21 1.41 -8.84 23.29
C GLU A 21 2.28 -9.46 22.19
N ASP A 22 1.77 -10.50 21.53
CA ASP A 22 2.46 -11.24 20.48
C ASP A 22 2.15 -10.69 19.08
N TYR A 23 0.98 -10.07 18.90
CA TYR A 23 0.51 -9.56 17.61
C TYR A 23 1.54 -8.65 16.95
N PHE A 24 2.02 -7.62 17.65
CA PHE A 24 2.96 -6.65 17.09
C PHE A 24 4.34 -7.25 16.79
N LYS A 25 4.74 -8.29 17.52
CA LYS A 25 5.99 -9.01 17.24
C LYS A 25 5.91 -9.71 15.89
N TYR A 26 4.82 -10.43 15.64
CA TYR A 26 4.61 -11.11 14.36
C TYR A 26 4.35 -10.14 13.22
N ASP A 27 3.60 -9.07 13.46
CA ASP A 27 3.37 -8.00 12.49
C ASP A 27 4.69 -7.46 11.96
N ILE A 28 5.58 -6.97 12.83
CA ILE A 28 6.89 -6.43 12.43
C ILE A 28 7.75 -7.49 11.72
N PHE A 29 7.79 -8.71 12.27
CA PHE A 29 8.62 -9.79 11.70
C PHE A 29 8.15 -10.21 10.31
N LEU A 30 6.84 -10.25 10.08
CA LEU A 30 6.24 -10.68 8.82
C LEU A 30 6.06 -9.53 7.82
N THR A 31 6.13 -8.27 8.26
CA THR A 31 5.91 -7.09 7.41
C THR A 31 6.85 -7.09 6.20
N LEU A 32 8.17 -7.16 6.42
CA LEU A 32 9.14 -7.08 5.33
C LEU A 32 9.09 -8.30 4.38
N PRO A 33 9.09 -9.55 4.88
CA PRO A 33 8.89 -10.72 4.02
C PRO A 33 7.54 -10.66 3.28
N GLY A 34 6.49 -10.19 3.94
CA GLY A 34 5.15 -10.03 3.40
C GLY A 34 5.16 -9.07 2.21
N TYR A 35 5.68 -7.85 2.37
CA TYR A 35 5.79 -6.89 1.28
C TYR A 35 6.61 -7.42 0.10
N TYR A 36 7.73 -8.09 0.36
CA TYR A 36 8.57 -8.65 -0.69
C TYR A 36 7.83 -9.75 -1.48
N LEU A 37 7.16 -10.67 -0.78
CA LEU A 37 6.37 -11.73 -1.42
C LEU A 37 5.13 -11.19 -2.13
N SER A 38 4.46 -10.18 -1.56
CA SER A 38 3.33 -9.50 -2.20
C SER A 38 3.76 -8.82 -3.50
N TRP A 39 4.89 -8.13 -3.51
CA TRP A 39 5.42 -7.49 -4.71
C TRP A 39 5.71 -8.51 -5.82
N ILE A 40 6.37 -9.62 -5.49
CA ILE A 40 6.62 -10.69 -6.46
C ILE A 40 5.31 -11.36 -6.90
N GLY A 41 4.41 -11.65 -5.96
CA GLY A 41 3.13 -12.30 -6.23
C GLY A 41 2.22 -11.47 -7.15
N ALA A 42 2.17 -10.17 -6.91
CA ALA A 42 1.52 -9.18 -7.77
C ALA A 42 2.11 -9.20 -9.18
N ALA A 43 3.44 -9.08 -9.30
CA ALA A 43 4.13 -9.11 -10.58
C ALA A 43 3.90 -10.41 -11.35
N CYS A 44 3.93 -11.55 -10.66
CA CYS A 44 3.62 -12.86 -11.24
C CYS A 44 2.18 -12.90 -11.77
N SER A 45 1.22 -12.40 -10.99
CA SER A 45 -0.20 -12.40 -11.38
C SER A 45 -0.43 -11.55 -12.64
N VAL A 46 0.06 -10.31 -12.63
CA VAL A 46 -0.05 -9.39 -13.78
C VAL A 46 0.70 -9.95 -14.99
N TYR A 47 1.88 -10.53 -14.81
CA TYR A 47 2.65 -11.12 -15.90
C TYR A 47 1.94 -12.33 -16.52
N LEU A 48 1.48 -13.30 -15.72
CA LEU A 48 0.79 -14.49 -16.22
C LEU A 48 -0.51 -14.13 -16.95
N LEU A 49 -1.30 -13.22 -16.38
CA LEU A 49 -2.50 -12.69 -17.05
C LEU A 49 -2.15 -11.96 -18.35
N SER A 50 -1.07 -11.16 -18.35
CA SER A 50 -0.58 -10.51 -19.57
C SER A 50 -0.19 -11.53 -20.64
N ARG A 51 0.47 -12.63 -20.27
CA ARG A 51 0.83 -13.72 -21.21
C ARG A 51 -0.42 -14.37 -21.81
N MET A 52 -1.47 -14.62 -21.02
CA MET A 52 -2.75 -15.13 -21.53
C MET A 52 -3.42 -14.16 -22.52
N LEU A 53 -3.15 -12.86 -22.40
CA LEU A 53 -3.68 -11.81 -23.27
C LEU A 53 -2.76 -11.46 -24.47
N ASN A 54 -1.72 -12.26 -24.72
CA ASN A 54 -0.68 -12.05 -25.74
C ASN A 54 0.20 -10.81 -25.52
N GLY A 55 0.51 -10.50 -24.26
CA GLY A 55 1.44 -9.44 -23.86
C GLY A 55 2.88 -9.73 -24.30
N ARG A 56 3.57 -8.68 -24.76
CA ARG A 56 4.93 -8.77 -25.32
C ARG A 56 6.04 -8.46 -24.34
N GLY A 57 5.71 -7.93 -23.16
CA GLY A 57 6.67 -7.48 -22.18
C GLY A 57 7.28 -8.63 -21.37
N GLU A 58 8.49 -8.41 -20.89
CA GLU A 58 9.20 -9.32 -19.98
C GLU A 58 8.71 -9.15 -18.54
N PHE A 59 9.00 -10.15 -17.70
CA PHE A 59 8.62 -10.13 -16.29
C PHE A 59 9.26 -8.96 -15.55
N ASP A 60 10.55 -8.69 -15.82
CA ASP A 60 11.32 -7.62 -15.18
C ASP A 60 10.69 -6.24 -15.38
N HIS A 61 10.06 -6.00 -16.54
CA HIS A 61 9.32 -4.77 -16.79
C HIS A 61 8.10 -4.65 -15.86
N VAL A 62 7.33 -5.73 -15.69
CA VAL A 62 6.15 -5.75 -14.82
C VAL A 62 6.57 -5.58 -13.36
N LEU A 63 7.62 -6.29 -12.94
CA LEU A 63 8.19 -6.19 -11.60
C LEU A 63 8.62 -4.74 -11.28
N ALA A 64 9.32 -4.10 -12.22
CA ALA A 64 9.74 -2.71 -12.09
C ALA A 64 8.54 -1.75 -12.05
N ILE A 65 7.56 -1.91 -12.95
CA ILE A 65 6.35 -1.06 -12.98
C ILE A 65 5.61 -1.10 -11.65
N ILE A 66 5.44 -2.29 -11.08
CA ILE A 66 4.73 -2.45 -9.80
C ILE A 66 5.54 -1.81 -8.68
N GLY A 67 6.83 -2.10 -8.58
CA GLY A 67 7.68 -1.56 -7.52
C GLY A 67 7.79 -0.03 -7.56
N PHE A 68 8.07 0.54 -8.74
CA PHE A 68 8.16 1.99 -8.92
C PHE A 68 6.80 2.67 -8.81
N GLY A 69 5.74 2.07 -9.34
CA GLY A 69 4.40 2.66 -9.27
C GLY A 69 3.87 2.74 -7.85
N VAL A 70 4.07 1.68 -7.04
CA VAL A 70 3.78 1.72 -5.60
C VAL A 70 4.66 2.76 -4.91
N GLY A 71 5.98 2.72 -5.14
CA GLY A 71 6.92 3.66 -4.52
C GLY A 71 6.57 5.13 -4.76
N ILE A 72 6.21 5.49 -5.99
CA ILE A 72 5.77 6.86 -6.32
C ILE A 72 4.41 7.17 -5.70
N ALA A 73 3.44 6.24 -5.78
CA ALA A 73 2.13 6.45 -5.18
C ALA A 73 2.23 6.70 -3.67
N THR A 74 3.08 5.93 -2.97
CA THR A 74 3.33 6.05 -1.52
C THR A 74 3.82 7.44 -1.11
N TRP A 75 4.49 8.20 -1.99
CA TRP A 75 4.91 9.57 -1.66
C TRP A 75 3.75 10.49 -1.32
N SER A 76 2.54 10.19 -1.81
CA SER A 76 1.33 10.94 -1.50
C SER A 76 1.05 10.97 0.01
N SER A 77 1.25 9.85 0.73
CA SER A 77 1.03 9.80 2.18
C SER A 77 2.32 9.80 2.98
N LEU A 78 3.46 9.42 2.39
CA LEU A 78 4.72 9.23 3.10
C LEU A 78 5.15 10.45 3.93
N LEU A 79 5.02 11.66 3.37
CA LEU A 79 5.42 12.87 4.09
C LEU A 79 4.58 13.09 5.35
N HIS A 80 3.29 12.81 5.28
CA HIS A 80 2.38 12.87 6.41
C HIS A 80 2.72 11.77 7.42
N ASP A 81 2.73 10.52 6.98
CA ASP A 81 2.92 9.34 7.84
C ASP A 81 4.28 9.34 8.54
N LEU A 82 5.34 9.77 7.84
CA LEU A 82 6.69 9.89 8.40
C LEU A 82 6.78 11.02 9.43
N THR A 83 6.11 12.14 9.17
CA THR A 83 6.09 13.27 10.11
C THR A 83 5.36 12.88 11.39
N ASP A 84 4.20 12.23 11.29
CA ASP A 84 3.43 11.79 12.45
C ASP A 84 4.17 10.72 13.25
N ALA A 85 4.76 9.75 12.55
CA ALA A 85 5.61 8.72 13.15
C ALA A 85 6.79 9.34 13.91
N PHE A 86 7.46 10.32 13.33
CA PHE A 86 8.58 11.01 13.97
C PHE A 86 8.13 11.82 15.19
N LEU A 87 7.08 12.63 15.06
CA LEU A 87 6.52 13.45 16.14
C LEU A 87 6.00 12.60 17.29
N SER A 88 5.40 11.44 16.99
CA SER A 88 4.99 10.47 18.00
C SER A 88 6.20 9.84 18.70
N PHE A 89 7.25 9.49 17.94
CA PHE A 89 8.47 8.89 18.50
C PHE A 89 9.19 9.82 19.49
N ILE A 90 9.25 11.13 19.20
CA ILE A 90 9.83 12.13 20.13
C ILE A 90 8.86 12.55 21.25
N GLY A 91 7.66 11.97 21.31
CA GLY A 91 6.67 12.22 22.36
C GLY A 91 5.90 13.53 22.24
N VAL A 92 5.96 14.20 21.08
CA VAL A 92 5.20 15.44 20.82
C VAL A 92 3.73 15.16 20.55
N ILE A 93 3.40 14.01 19.94
CA ILE A 93 2.04 13.59 19.63
C ILE A 93 1.74 12.25 20.32
N ASP A 94 0.59 12.17 21.01
CA ASP A 94 0.03 10.90 21.48
C ASP A 94 -0.65 10.18 20.30
N MET A 95 -0.11 9.02 19.93
CA MET A 95 -0.61 8.24 18.80
C MET A 95 -2.05 7.76 19.00
N LYS A 96 -2.47 7.49 20.25
CA LYS A 96 -3.84 7.02 20.53
C LYS A 96 -4.86 8.10 20.22
N GLU A 97 -4.56 9.32 20.67
CA GLU A 97 -5.42 10.46 20.42
C GLU A 97 -5.42 10.83 18.93
N TYR A 98 -4.27 10.70 18.28
CA TYR A 98 -4.17 10.91 16.84
C TYR A 98 -5.00 9.89 16.03
N GLU A 99 -4.90 8.59 16.37
CA GLU A 99 -5.74 7.53 15.77
C GLU A 99 -7.24 7.80 15.96
N ARG A 100 -7.64 8.36 17.12
CA ARG A 100 -9.03 8.77 17.37
C ARG A 100 -9.45 9.88 16.41
N LEU A 101 -8.63 10.93 16.27
CA LEU A 101 -8.91 12.07 15.40
C LEU A 101 -9.01 11.69 13.93
N LEU A 102 -8.23 10.70 13.48
CA LEU A 102 -8.29 10.17 12.11
C LEU A 102 -9.60 9.41 11.81
N ASN A 103 -10.26 8.87 12.84
CA ASN A 103 -11.52 8.14 12.69
C ASN A 103 -12.76 9.03 12.84
N GLU A 104 -12.64 10.17 13.52
CA GLU A 104 -13.72 11.14 13.69
C GLU A 104 -13.84 12.08 12.47
N PRO A 105 -15.00 12.70 12.20
CA PRO A 105 -15.21 13.62 11.07
C PRO A 105 -14.51 14.98 11.30
N THR A 106 -13.18 14.93 11.41
CA THR A 106 -12.30 16.07 11.65
C THR A 106 -11.52 16.42 10.39
N PHE A 107 -10.76 17.52 10.44
CA PHE A 107 -9.80 17.89 9.40
C PHE A 107 -8.83 16.74 9.08
N TRP A 108 -8.33 16.03 10.09
CA TRP A 108 -7.37 14.94 9.94
C TRP A 108 -7.90 13.77 9.12
N ARG A 109 -9.17 13.41 9.33
CA ARG A 109 -9.83 12.39 8.50
C ARG A 109 -9.98 12.84 7.05
N GLY A 110 -10.31 14.11 6.82
CA GLY A 110 -10.39 14.68 5.46
C GLY A 110 -9.03 14.72 4.75
N LEU A 111 -7.96 15.05 5.48
CA LEU A 111 -6.59 15.00 4.98
C LEU A 111 -6.21 13.56 4.61
N LEU A 112 -6.40 12.62 5.52
CA LEU A 112 -6.12 11.19 5.32
C LEU A 112 -6.79 10.67 4.04
N TRP A 113 -8.10 10.89 3.89
CA TRP A 113 -8.85 10.46 2.71
C TRP A 113 -8.35 11.11 1.42
N SER A 114 -7.95 12.37 1.48
CA SER A 114 -7.39 13.08 0.33
C SER A 114 -6.06 12.46 -0.11
N LEU A 115 -5.18 12.12 0.84
CA LEU A 115 -3.90 11.48 0.56
C LEU A 115 -4.08 10.06 -0.01
N TYR A 116 -4.99 9.26 0.57
CA TYR A 116 -5.29 7.91 0.04
C TYR A 116 -6.02 7.95 -1.31
N THR A 117 -6.85 8.96 -1.55
CA THR A 117 -7.46 9.19 -2.86
C THR A 117 -6.39 9.50 -3.90
N LEU A 118 -5.46 10.41 -3.57
CA LEU A 118 -4.34 10.75 -4.44
C LEU A 118 -3.44 9.54 -4.71
N TYR A 119 -3.10 8.78 -3.66
CA TYR A 119 -2.38 7.51 -3.77
C TYR A 119 -3.07 6.56 -4.76
N PHE A 120 -4.38 6.35 -4.61
CA PHE A 120 -5.16 5.45 -5.47
C PHE A 120 -5.17 5.91 -6.93
N PHE A 121 -5.30 7.22 -7.18
CA PHE A 121 -5.23 7.77 -8.53
C PHE A 121 -3.85 7.59 -9.17
N TRP A 122 -2.76 7.83 -8.41
CA TRP A 122 -1.40 7.59 -8.88
C TRP A 122 -1.17 6.12 -9.19
N PHE A 123 -1.58 5.23 -8.29
CA PHE A 123 -1.47 3.79 -8.44
C PHE A 123 -2.09 3.31 -9.75
N ILE A 124 -3.39 3.59 -9.97
CA ILE A 124 -4.10 3.18 -11.19
C ILE A 124 -3.45 3.78 -12.44
N THR A 125 -3.08 5.05 -12.38
CA THR A 125 -2.55 5.78 -13.54
C THR A 125 -1.17 5.25 -13.94
N LEU A 126 -0.26 5.12 -12.99
CA LEU A 126 1.10 4.64 -13.22
C LEU A 126 1.10 3.19 -13.70
N PHE A 127 0.29 2.33 -13.08
CA PHE A 127 0.19 0.93 -13.48
C PHE A 127 -0.42 0.80 -14.87
N THR A 128 -1.50 1.52 -15.16
CA THR A 128 -2.13 1.51 -16.49
C THR A 128 -1.14 1.96 -17.57
N ILE A 129 -0.42 3.06 -17.34
CA ILE A 129 0.56 3.58 -18.30
C ILE A 129 1.74 2.61 -18.45
N GLY A 130 2.25 2.09 -17.33
CA GLY A 130 3.36 1.14 -17.31
C GLY A 130 3.02 -0.14 -18.07
N ILE A 131 1.92 -0.81 -17.71
CA ILE A 131 1.48 -2.06 -18.34
C ILE A 131 1.19 -1.83 -19.82
N LYS A 132 0.50 -0.74 -20.18
CA LYS A 132 0.24 -0.39 -21.58
C LYS A 132 1.53 -0.30 -22.39
N THR A 133 2.54 0.37 -21.83
CA THR A 133 3.82 0.63 -22.50
C THR A 133 4.66 -0.64 -22.59
N ALA A 134 4.81 -1.39 -21.49
CA ALA A 134 5.63 -2.59 -21.44
C ALA A 134 5.01 -3.78 -22.18
N GLN A 135 3.69 -3.95 -22.13
CA GLN A 135 3.01 -5.09 -22.73
C GLN A 135 2.46 -4.82 -24.13
N GLY A 136 2.43 -3.56 -24.57
CA GLY A 136 1.92 -3.16 -25.89
C GLY A 136 0.40 -3.30 -26.03
N PHE A 137 -0.33 -3.19 -24.92
CA PHE A 137 -1.78 -3.37 -24.90
C PHE A 137 -2.56 -2.09 -25.26
N ARG A 138 -3.83 -2.27 -25.63
CA ARG A 138 -4.80 -1.17 -25.66
C ARG A 138 -5.18 -0.76 -24.23
N LEU A 139 -5.63 0.49 -24.07
CA LEU A 139 -5.92 1.10 -22.77
C LEU A 139 -6.83 0.22 -21.90
N PHE A 140 -7.92 -0.32 -22.46
CA PHE A 140 -8.88 -1.14 -21.71
C PHE A 140 -8.27 -2.41 -21.08
N LYS A 141 -7.42 -3.13 -21.83
CA LYS A 141 -6.72 -4.32 -21.30
C LYS A 141 -5.72 -3.94 -20.20
N SER A 142 -5.12 -2.77 -20.31
CA SER A 142 -4.13 -2.27 -19.35
C SER A 142 -4.79 -1.88 -18.03
N ILE A 143 -5.98 -1.26 -18.10
CA ILE A 143 -6.80 -0.95 -16.92
C ILE A 143 -7.20 -2.25 -16.19
N LEU A 144 -7.69 -3.25 -16.91
CA LEU A 144 -8.13 -4.52 -16.30
C LEU A 144 -6.97 -5.21 -15.55
N LEU A 145 -5.77 -5.22 -16.14
CA LEU A 145 -4.58 -5.75 -15.49
C LEU A 145 -4.11 -4.91 -14.31
N ALA A 146 -4.23 -3.58 -14.37
CA ALA A 146 -3.90 -2.69 -13.25
C ALA A 146 -4.82 -2.88 -12.04
N PHE A 147 -6.05 -3.38 -12.23
CA PHE A 147 -6.96 -3.77 -11.14
C PHE A 147 -6.74 -5.19 -10.62
N SER A 148 -5.86 -5.98 -11.26
CA SER A 148 -5.54 -7.35 -10.84
C SER A 148 -4.37 -7.42 -9.86
N ASP A 149 -3.79 -6.26 -9.53
CA ASP A 149 -2.82 -6.02 -8.47
C ASP A 149 -3.52 -5.22 -7.36
#